data_AF-A0A7S2KA33-F1
#
_entry.id   AF-A0A7S2KA33-F1
#
_cell.length_a   1.000
_cell.length_b   1.000
_cell.length_c   1.000
_cell.angle_alpha   90.00
_cell.angle_beta   90.00
_cell.angle_gamma   90.00
#
_symmetry.space_group_name_H-M   'P 1'
#
loop_
_entity.id
_entity.type
_entity.pdbx_description
1 polymer ?
#
loop_
_entity_poly.entity_id
_entity_poly.type
_entity_poly.pdbx_seq_one_letter_code
_entity_poly.pdbx_strand_id
1 'polypeptide(L)'
;MEDCKTEARCVGVPGGRLEQAEAGVSPRQPGSDTQCCPRIAKCCGRQMCCCRCYVCCGCCCAFSLALAIAIVVCAMRPVRSHITPEFVDTYLGGTPFYTSRSLPVEQSQEVREDLASELVGVTTFYKYPRLADMFGESIANLTFGYGSAEKIVDIMYRGSKVDGVFENVPEEVRGVFWMKNNAIGEELTVFHNSLWVEEEQTLLVPMTPYIWGWPAGTPKAAPANGLMYGFTEAGALAIIRGGDGTTFSYKFGPCPPGKKCTAGSNNL
;
A
#
# COMPACT_ATOMS: atom_id res chain seq x y z
N MET A 1 -0.37 32.72 -43.22
CA MET A 1 0.95 33.19 -42.79
C MET A 1 0.71 34.26 -41.76
N GLU A 2 0.87 33.92 -40.49
CA GLU A 2 1.54 34.76 -39.47
C GLU A 2 1.52 33.98 -38.15
N ASP A 3 2.73 33.71 -37.69
CA ASP A 3 3.06 33.06 -36.43
C ASP A 3 2.67 33.96 -35.25
N CYS A 4 2.09 33.38 -34.20
CA CYS A 4 2.06 34.01 -32.89
C CYS A 4 2.91 33.17 -31.94
N LYS A 5 4.21 33.49 -31.89
CA LYS A 5 5.13 33.04 -30.85
C LYS A 5 4.91 33.91 -29.61
N THR A 6 4.65 33.27 -28.48
CA THR A 6 4.69 33.93 -27.16
C THR A 6 5.82 33.28 -26.37
N GLU A 7 6.98 33.94 -26.34
CA GLU A 7 8.05 33.66 -25.37
C GLU A 7 7.73 34.42 -24.08
N ALA A 8 7.54 33.69 -22.98
CA ALA A 8 7.56 34.27 -21.65
C ALA A 8 8.99 34.20 -21.10
N ARG A 9 9.67 35.36 -21.01
CA ARG A 9 10.91 35.51 -20.24
C ARG A 9 10.56 35.89 -18.81
N CYS A 10 10.99 35.08 -17.84
CA CYS A 10 11.09 35.50 -16.45
C CYS A 10 12.44 36.21 -16.25
N VAL A 11 12.40 37.48 -15.85
CA VAL A 11 13.58 38.25 -15.42
C VAL A 11 13.82 37.94 -13.95
N GLY A 12 14.95 37.33 -13.63
CA GLY A 12 15.42 37.15 -12.26
C GLY A 12 16.10 38.42 -11.74
N VAL A 13 15.83 38.79 -10.49
CA VAL A 13 16.58 39.80 -9.75
C VAL A 13 17.51 39.07 -8.77
N PRO A 14 18.82 39.41 -8.72
CA PRO A 14 19.76 38.75 -7.83
C PRO A 14 19.95 39.51 -6.51
N GLY A 15 20.21 38.76 -5.43
CA GLY A 15 21.10 39.19 -4.35
C GLY A 15 20.44 39.65 -3.05
N GLY A 16 20.76 38.96 -1.95
CA GLY A 16 20.47 39.40 -0.58
C GLY A 16 21.14 38.51 0.46
N ARG A 17 22.24 39.01 1.02
CA ARG A 17 23.15 38.43 2.03
C ARG A 17 22.44 38.29 3.40
N LEU A 18 22.63 37.17 4.08
CA LEU A 18 22.18 36.94 5.46
C LEU A 18 23.23 37.45 6.46
N GLU A 19 22.88 38.49 7.22
CA GLU A 19 23.52 38.84 8.49
C GLU A 19 22.56 38.54 9.64
N GLN A 20 23.15 38.03 10.73
CA GLN A 20 22.50 37.79 12.02
C GLN A 20 22.31 39.12 12.77
N ALA A 21 21.16 39.33 13.40
CA ALA A 21 21.03 40.18 14.59
C ALA A 21 19.74 39.88 15.36
N GLU A 22 19.84 40.12 16.66
CA GLU A 22 18.98 39.70 17.76
C GLU A 22 17.68 40.52 17.94
N ALA A 23 16.82 39.93 18.77
CA ALA A 23 15.71 40.45 19.56
C ALA A 23 15.35 41.96 19.44
N GLY A 24 14.09 42.20 19.06
CA GLY A 24 13.41 43.49 19.25
C GLY A 24 11.91 43.38 19.00
N VAL A 25 11.12 43.42 20.07
CA VAL A 25 9.65 43.50 20.04
C VAL A 25 9.23 44.87 19.48
N SER A 26 8.38 44.89 18.44
CA SER A 26 7.63 46.08 18.02
C SER A 26 6.35 45.70 17.22
N PRO A 27 5.33 46.58 17.17
CA PRO A 27 3.93 46.20 17.16
C PRO A 27 3.32 45.95 15.76
N ARG A 28 2.13 45.32 15.80
CA ARG A 28 1.18 45.09 14.70
C ARG A 28 1.18 46.21 13.64
N GLN A 29 1.40 45.81 12.39
CA GLN A 29 0.81 46.46 11.22
C GLN A 29 -0.25 45.54 10.60
N PRO A 30 -1.51 45.98 10.46
CA PRO A 30 -2.47 45.37 9.56
C PRO A 30 -2.32 46.03 8.19
N GLY A 31 -1.90 45.28 7.17
CA GLY A 31 -1.84 45.85 5.83
C GLY A 31 -1.00 45.05 4.85
N SER A 32 -1.62 44.05 4.22
CA SER A 32 -1.38 43.80 2.81
C SER A 32 -2.61 43.11 2.25
N ASP A 33 -3.55 43.93 1.81
CA ASP A 33 -4.60 43.55 0.89
C ASP A 33 -3.95 42.95 -0.36
N THR A 34 -3.78 41.63 -0.39
CA THR A 34 -3.79 40.92 -1.67
C THR A 34 -5.17 41.13 -2.26
N GLN A 35 -5.26 42.12 -3.14
CA GLN A 35 -6.35 42.33 -4.07
C GLN A 35 -6.57 41.04 -4.89
N CYS A 36 -7.34 40.12 -4.32
CA CYS A 36 -8.12 39.18 -5.11
C CYS A 36 -9.09 40.01 -5.95
N CYS A 37 -8.94 39.94 -7.27
CA CYS A 37 -9.85 40.42 -8.31
C CYS A 37 -11.26 40.83 -7.83
N PRO A 38 -11.57 42.12 -7.65
CA PRO A 38 -12.93 42.57 -7.45
C PRO A 38 -13.53 42.93 -8.82
N ARG A 39 -13.65 41.96 -9.74
CA ARG A 39 -14.41 42.14 -11.00
C ARG A 39 -15.05 40.84 -11.49
N ILE A 40 -15.91 40.24 -10.66
CA ILE A 40 -17.02 39.40 -11.14
C ILE A 40 -18.31 39.86 -10.48
N ALA A 41 -18.61 41.15 -10.64
CA ALA A 41 -19.90 41.71 -10.25
C ALA A 41 -20.35 42.70 -11.34
N LYS A 42 -20.86 42.14 -12.45
CA LYS A 42 -21.87 42.71 -13.37
C LYS A 42 -21.90 41.92 -14.69
N CYS A 43 -22.41 40.69 -14.64
CA CYS A 43 -22.96 40.02 -15.84
C CYS A 43 -24.45 39.64 -15.68
N CYS A 44 -25.13 40.09 -14.62
CA CYS A 44 -26.57 39.90 -14.44
C CYS A 44 -27.35 41.17 -14.79
N GLY A 45 -27.22 41.62 -16.04
CA GLY A 45 -28.01 42.74 -16.56
C GLY A 45 -28.16 42.62 -18.07
N ARG A 46 -29.29 42.05 -18.51
CA ARG A 46 -29.74 41.81 -19.90
C ARG A 46 -29.24 40.54 -20.60
N GLN A 47 -30.01 39.47 -20.39
CA GLN A 47 -30.75 38.73 -21.44
C GLN A 47 -30.03 38.32 -22.75
N MET A 48 -28.74 38.03 -22.71
CA MET A 48 -28.13 37.07 -23.63
C MET A 48 -27.32 36.08 -22.82
N CYS A 49 -28.01 35.08 -22.25
CA CYS A 49 -27.37 33.84 -21.84
C CYS A 49 -26.68 33.27 -23.08
N CYS A 50 -25.37 33.49 -23.19
CA CYS A 50 -24.53 32.89 -24.22
C CYS A 50 -24.82 31.39 -24.27
N CYS A 51 -25.33 30.87 -25.39
CA CYS A 51 -25.51 29.43 -25.61
C CYS A 51 -24.23 28.63 -25.28
N ARG A 52 -23.06 29.25 -25.36
CA ARG A 52 -21.77 28.69 -24.94
C ARG A 52 -21.68 28.31 -23.44
N CYS A 53 -22.33 29.05 -22.55
CA CYS A 53 -22.31 28.72 -21.11
C CYS A 53 -23.20 27.53 -20.78
N TYR A 54 -24.33 27.37 -21.48
CA TYR A 54 -25.20 26.20 -21.33
C TYR A 54 -24.51 24.93 -21.82
N VAL A 55 -23.75 25.00 -22.92
CA VAL A 55 -22.97 23.88 -23.43
C VAL A 55 -21.84 23.51 -22.45
N CYS A 56 -21.07 24.48 -21.94
CA CYS A 56 -20.04 24.19 -20.93
C CYS A 56 -20.62 23.58 -19.64
N CYS A 57 -21.72 24.14 -19.12
CA CYS A 57 -22.35 23.63 -17.90
C CYS A 57 -22.90 22.20 -18.12
N GLY A 58 -23.56 21.96 -19.26
CA GLY A 58 -24.04 20.63 -19.66
C GLY A 58 -22.90 19.61 -19.77
N CYS A 59 -21.79 19.98 -20.40
CA CYS A 59 -20.61 19.11 -20.51
C CYS A 59 -19.97 18.80 -19.15
N CYS A 60 -19.83 19.79 -18.25
CA CYS A 60 -19.29 19.55 -16.91
C CYS A 60 -20.20 18.63 -16.08
N CYS A 61 -21.52 18.84 -16.13
CA CYS A 61 -22.48 17.99 -15.42
C CYS A 61 -22.51 16.57 -15.99
N ALA A 62 -22.50 16.41 -17.31
CA ALA A 62 -22.47 15.11 -17.96
C ALA A 62 -21.17 14.35 -17.66
N PHE A 63 -20.01 15.03 -17.69
CA PHE A 63 -18.74 14.43 -17.33
C PHE A 63 -18.70 14.01 -15.85
N SER A 64 -19.17 14.87 -14.95
CA SER A 64 -19.24 14.55 -13.51
C SER A 64 -20.16 13.37 -13.24
N LEU A 65 -21.31 13.30 -13.92
CA LEU A 65 -22.23 12.17 -13.82
C LEU A 65 -21.61 10.89 -14.40
N ALA A 66 -20.97 10.96 -15.57
CA ALA A 66 -20.29 9.83 -16.17
C ALA A 66 -19.16 9.30 -15.27
N LEU A 67 -18.38 10.21 -14.64
CA LEU A 67 -17.35 9.87 -13.67
C LEU A 67 -17.95 9.22 -12.41
N ALA A 68 -19.05 9.79 -11.87
CA ALA A 68 -19.74 9.21 -10.72
C ALA A 68 -20.29 7.81 -11.02
N ILE A 69 -20.91 7.61 -12.19
CA ILE A 69 -21.38 6.30 -12.65
C ILE A 69 -20.20 5.34 -12.82
N ALA A 70 -19.10 5.78 -13.43
CA ALA A 70 -17.91 4.95 -13.58
C ALA A 70 -17.31 4.54 -12.23
N ILE A 71 -17.24 5.47 -11.26
CA ILE A 71 -16.80 5.19 -9.88
C ILE A 71 -17.75 4.18 -9.23
N VAL A 72 -19.07 4.38 -9.32
CA VAL A 72 -20.07 3.47 -8.74
C VAL A 72 -19.99 2.09 -9.39
N VAL A 73 -19.90 2.01 -10.73
CA VAL A 73 -19.74 0.73 -11.43
C VAL A 73 -18.43 0.05 -11.05
N CYS A 74 -17.32 0.77 -10.93
CA CYS A 74 -16.05 0.21 -10.47
C CYS A 74 -16.08 -0.23 -9.01
N ALA A 75 -16.74 0.51 -8.13
CA ALA A 75 -16.88 0.20 -6.71
C ALA A 75 -17.88 -0.95 -6.46
N MET A 76 -18.90 -1.09 -7.31
CA MET A 76 -19.88 -2.19 -7.24
C MET A 76 -19.44 -3.44 -7.99
N ARG A 77 -18.34 -3.41 -8.76
CA ARG A 77 -17.79 -4.65 -9.31
C ARG A 77 -17.42 -5.52 -8.11
N PRO A 78 -18.02 -6.72 -7.98
CA PRO A 78 -17.61 -7.62 -6.92
C PRO A 78 -16.11 -7.80 -7.06
N VAL A 79 -15.37 -7.59 -5.96
CA VAL A 79 -13.96 -7.94 -5.90
C VAL A 79 -13.91 -9.39 -6.36
N ARG A 80 -13.28 -9.62 -7.52
CA ARG A 80 -13.14 -10.98 -8.03
C ARG A 80 -12.20 -11.69 -7.08
N SER A 81 -12.79 -12.38 -6.12
CA SER A 81 -12.08 -13.36 -5.35
C SER A 81 -11.58 -14.42 -6.32
N HIS A 82 -10.27 -14.69 -6.30
CA HIS A 82 -9.70 -15.78 -7.09
C HIS A 82 -10.06 -17.16 -6.51
N ILE A 83 -10.62 -17.20 -5.29
CA ILE A 83 -11.21 -18.39 -4.68
C ILE A 83 -12.73 -18.42 -4.93
N THR A 84 -13.25 -19.59 -5.30
CA THR A 84 -14.68 -19.79 -5.58
C THR A 84 -15.50 -19.84 -4.28
N PRO A 85 -16.82 -19.60 -4.31
CA PRO A 85 -17.67 -19.82 -3.14
C PRO A 85 -17.56 -21.24 -2.58
N GLU A 86 -17.48 -22.24 -3.46
CA GLU A 86 -17.30 -23.65 -3.09
C GLU A 86 -15.98 -23.90 -2.32
N PHE A 87 -14.90 -23.23 -2.73
CA PHE A 87 -13.63 -23.28 -2.01
C PHE A 87 -13.77 -22.69 -0.60
N VAL A 88 -14.47 -21.56 -0.47
CA VAL A 88 -14.72 -20.90 0.83
C VAL A 88 -15.53 -21.80 1.75
N ASP A 89 -16.60 -22.41 1.24
CA ASP A 89 -17.45 -23.29 2.03
C ASP A 89 -16.72 -24.57 2.45
N THR A 90 -15.92 -25.14 1.54
CA THR A 90 -15.20 -26.42 1.76
C THR A 90 -14.00 -26.28 2.68
N TYR A 91 -13.14 -25.28 2.44
CA TYR A 91 -11.83 -25.19 3.10
C TYR A 91 -11.77 -24.09 4.18
N LEU A 92 -12.66 -23.09 4.13
CA LEU A 92 -12.67 -21.96 5.08
C LEU A 92 -13.94 -21.90 5.95
N GLY A 93 -14.79 -22.94 5.89
CA GLY A 93 -16.01 -23.03 6.69
C GLY A 93 -16.98 -21.87 6.47
N GLY A 94 -17.06 -21.36 5.24
CA GLY A 94 -17.94 -20.23 4.87
C GLY A 94 -17.34 -18.85 5.16
N THR A 95 -16.13 -18.77 5.72
CA THR A 95 -15.45 -17.48 5.96
C THR A 95 -14.64 -17.09 4.73
N PRO A 96 -14.88 -15.93 4.09
CA PRO A 96 -14.21 -15.56 2.85
C PRO A 96 -12.73 -15.17 3.03
N PHE A 97 -12.22 -15.17 4.26
CA PHE A 97 -10.86 -14.77 4.60
C PHE A 97 -10.19 -15.84 5.47
N TYR A 98 -8.96 -16.19 5.10
CA TYR A 98 -8.01 -16.89 5.97
C TYR A 98 -7.14 -15.84 6.67
N THR A 99 -7.25 -15.75 7.99
CA THR A 99 -6.61 -14.69 8.79
C THR A 99 -5.75 -15.29 9.91
N SER A 100 -5.05 -14.45 10.67
CA SER A 100 -4.36 -14.84 11.91
C SER A 100 -5.27 -15.63 12.86
N ARG A 101 -6.55 -15.25 12.96
CA ARG A 101 -7.57 -15.94 13.80
C ARG A 101 -7.97 -17.32 13.27
N SER A 102 -7.64 -17.62 12.01
CA SER A 102 -7.88 -18.91 11.39
C SER A 102 -6.75 -19.91 11.70
N LEU A 103 -5.63 -19.45 12.27
CA LEU A 103 -4.53 -20.32 12.66
C LEU A 103 -4.93 -21.16 13.88
N PRO A 104 -4.58 -22.47 13.91
CA PRO A 104 -4.88 -23.32 15.06
C PRO A 104 -4.05 -22.98 16.29
N VAL A 105 -2.87 -22.38 16.09
CA VAL A 105 -1.91 -22.00 17.12
C VAL A 105 -1.29 -20.66 16.75
N GLU A 106 -1.06 -19.80 17.73
CA GLU A 106 -0.36 -18.52 17.56
C GLU A 106 1.08 -18.60 18.07
N GLN A 107 1.95 -17.72 17.57
CA GLN A 107 3.32 -17.59 18.08
C GLN A 107 3.30 -17.15 19.55
N SER A 108 4.13 -17.80 20.37
CA SER A 108 4.18 -17.51 21.80
C SER A 108 4.53 -16.04 22.06
N GLN A 109 3.97 -15.48 23.12
CA GLN A 109 4.26 -14.09 23.49
C GLN A 109 5.74 -13.86 23.78
N GLU A 110 6.39 -14.83 24.43
CA GLU A 110 7.83 -14.79 24.73
C GLU A 110 8.67 -14.65 23.46
N VAL A 111 8.42 -15.49 22.44
CA VAL A 111 9.12 -15.40 21.14
C VAL A 111 8.85 -14.07 20.45
N ARG A 112 7.60 -13.56 20.51
CA ARG A 112 7.27 -12.26 19.93
C ARG A 112 7.98 -11.10 20.62
N GLU A 113 8.10 -11.13 21.94
CA GLU A 113 8.78 -10.09 22.72
C GLU A 113 10.30 -10.14 22.53
N ASP A 114 10.89 -11.34 22.51
CA ASP A 114 12.31 -11.56 22.23
C ASP A 114 12.68 -10.98 20.85
N LEU A 115 11.96 -11.39 19.80
CA LEU A 115 12.19 -10.88 18.44
C LEU A 115 11.91 -9.38 18.30
N ALA A 116 10.92 -8.84 19.01
CA ALA A 116 10.66 -7.40 18.99
C ALA A 116 11.78 -6.60 19.66
N SER A 117 12.40 -7.14 20.71
CA SER A 117 13.53 -6.50 21.40
C SER A 117 14.78 -6.40 20.52
N GLU A 118 14.88 -7.27 19.51
CA GLU A 118 15.96 -7.29 18.55
C GLU A 118 15.84 -6.21 17.45
N LEU A 119 14.65 -5.63 17.28
CA LEU A 119 14.36 -4.63 16.25
C LEU A 119 14.60 -3.22 16.74
N VAL A 120 15.02 -2.35 15.84
CA VAL A 120 15.16 -0.92 16.08
C VAL A 120 13.87 -0.22 15.64
N GLY A 121 13.46 0.80 16.40
CA GLY A 121 12.44 1.76 15.96
C GLY A 121 11.06 1.16 15.71
N VAL A 122 10.54 0.36 16.64
CA VAL A 122 9.19 -0.22 16.50
C VAL A 122 8.12 0.88 16.40
N THR A 123 7.34 0.90 15.32
CA THR A 123 6.30 1.91 15.08
C THR A 123 5.01 1.30 14.52
N THR A 124 3.85 1.84 14.88
CA THR A 124 2.53 1.37 14.42
C THR A 124 1.87 2.37 13.48
N PHE A 125 1.19 1.89 12.43
CA PHE A 125 0.57 2.70 11.36
C PHE A 125 -0.50 3.69 11.87
N TYR A 126 -1.05 3.51 13.08
CA TYR A 126 -2.03 4.41 13.72
C TYR A 126 -1.63 5.90 13.75
N LYS A 127 -0.35 6.23 13.57
CA LYS A 127 0.10 7.62 13.48
C LYS A 127 -0.40 8.36 12.23
N TYR A 128 -1.03 7.67 11.27
CA TYR A 128 -1.50 8.23 10.01
C TYR A 128 -3.01 8.00 9.79
N PRO A 129 -3.90 8.78 10.44
CA PRO A 129 -5.35 8.60 10.34
C PRO A 129 -5.89 8.61 8.90
N ARG A 130 -5.26 9.38 8.00
CA ARG A 130 -5.63 9.41 6.57
C ARG A 130 -5.44 8.07 5.85
N LEU A 131 -4.57 7.19 6.34
CA LEU A 131 -4.37 5.87 5.74
C LEU A 131 -5.40 4.87 6.25
N ALA A 132 -5.83 4.98 7.51
CA ALA A 132 -6.94 4.17 8.03
C ALA A 132 -8.23 4.43 7.24
N ASP A 133 -8.49 5.68 6.86
CA ASP A 133 -9.64 6.05 6.00
C ASP A 133 -9.54 5.44 4.59
N MET A 134 -8.32 5.24 4.07
CA MET A 134 -8.07 4.77 2.71
C MET A 134 -8.05 3.24 2.61
N PHE A 135 -7.57 2.57 3.66
CA PHE A 135 -7.29 1.13 3.65
C PHE A 135 -8.15 0.32 4.64
N GLY A 136 -8.99 1.00 5.42
CA GLY A 136 -9.83 0.39 6.44
C GLY A 136 -9.12 0.14 7.77
N GLU A 137 -9.90 -0.18 8.81
CA GLU A 137 -9.40 -0.46 10.17
C GLU A 137 -8.43 -1.66 10.22
N SER A 138 -8.51 -2.55 9.22
CA SER A 138 -7.65 -3.74 9.09
C SER A 138 -6.17 -3.40 8.98
N ILE A 139 -5.82 -2.35 8.24
CA ILE A 139 -4.42 -1.95 7.97
C ILE A 139 -3.89 -0.98 9.03
N ALA A 140 -4.78 -0.32 9.78
CA ALA A 140 -4.41 0.65 10.83
C ALA A 140 -3.57 0.02 11.97
N ASN A 141 -3.68 -1.29 12.18
CA ASN A 141 -3.03 -2.04 13.26
C ASN A 141 -1.63 -2.58 12.92
N LEU A 142 -1.15 -2.36 11.70
CA LEU A 142 0.14 -2.86 11.28
C LEU A 142 1.26 -2.20 12.08
N THR A 143 2.11 -3.02 12.68
CA THR A 143 3.30 -2.59 13.41
C THR A 143 4.54 -3.01 12.64
N PHE A 144 5.55 -2.17 12.66
CA PHE A 144 6.79 -2.30 11.91
C PHE A 144 7.99 -2.32 12.84
N GLY A 145 9.03 -3.04 12.46
CA GLY A 145 10.35 -2.89 13.05
C GLY A 145 11.44 -2.85 11.98
N TYR A 146 12.59 -2.28 12.34
CA TYR A 146 13.72 -2.08 11.45
C TYR A 146 14.95 -2.85 11.93
N GLY A 147 15.82 -3.25 11.00
CA GLY A 147 17.07 -3.93 11.30
C GLY A 147 18.00 -4.00 10.10
N SER A 148 19.16 -4.64 10.25
CA SER A 148 19.96 -5.02 9.08
C SER A 148 19.19 -6.02 8.21
N ALA A 149 19.50 -6.08 6.92
CA ALA A 149 18.83 -7.00 5.99
C ALA A 149 18.93 -8.47 6.45
N GLU A 150 20.12 -8.89 6.89
CA GLU A 150 20.37 -10.23 7.45
C GLU A 150 19.49 -10.49 8.67
N LYS A 151 19.45 -9.54 9.61
CA LYS A 151 18.67 -9.68 10.85
C LYS A 151 17.18 -9.73 10.58
N ILE A 152 16.68 -8.93 9.64
CA ILE A 152 15.27 -8.94 9.25
C ILE A 152 14.87 -10.27 8.62
N VAL A 153 15.70 -10.84 7.75
CA VAL A 153 15.43 -12.18 7.17
C VAL A 153 15.37 -13.24 8.28
N ASP A 154 16.33 -13.23 9.21
CA ASP A 154 16.35 -14.18 10.33
C ASP A 154 15.12 -14.02 11.26
N ILE A 155 14.79 -12.79 11.66
CA ILE A 155 13.61 -12.49 12.48
C ILE A 155 12.33 -12.89 11.74
N MET A 156 12.24 -12.63 10.44
CA MET A 156 11.08 -13.00 9.65
C MET A 156 10.88 -14.51 9.63
N TYR A 157 11.95 -15.27 9.42
CA TYR A 157 11.93 -16.73 9.45
C TYR A 157 11.55 -17.28 10.83
N ARG A 158 12.25 -16.86 11.90
CA ARG A 158 11.99 -17.33 13.27
C ARG A 158 10.61 -16.92 13.77
N GLY A 159 10.20 -15.68 13.50
CA GLY A 159 8.96 -15.12 14.00
C GLY A 159 7.71 -15.69 13.37
N SER A 160 7.78 -16.08 12.09
CA SER A 160 6.66 -16.71 11.39
C SER A 160 6.61 -18.23 11.54
N LYS A 161 7.68 -18.86 12.01
CA LYS A 161 7.71 -20.29 12.30
C LYS A 161 6.92 -20.60 13.57
N VAL A 162 5.69 -21.05 13.40
CA VAL A 162 4.79 -21.50 14.49
C VAL A 162 4.65 -23.01 14.43
N ASP A 163 5.00 -23.69 15.52
CA ASP A 163 4.92 -25.15 15.62
C ASP A 163 3.48 -25.65 15.35
N GLY A 164 3.35 -26.66 14.49
CA GLY A 164 2.06 -27.24 14.08
C GLY A 164 1.36 -26.47 12.97
N VAL A 165 1.82 -25.25 12.62
CA VAL A 165 1.38 -24.50 11.44
C VAL A 165 2.44 -24.61 10.34
N PHE A 166 3.71 -24.42 10.70
CA PHE A 166 4.85 -24.45 9.79
C PHE A 166 4.94 -25.75 8.98
N GLU A 167 4.59 -26.88 9.60
CA GLU A 167 4.64 -28.20 8.99
C GLU A 167 3.50 -28.46 7.99
N ASN A 168 2.44 -27.64 7.99
CA ASN A 168 1.31 -27.79 7.05
C ASN A 168 1.58 -27.12 5.70
N VAL A 169 2.66 -26.33 5.61
CA VAL A 169 3.08 -25.65 4.39
C VAL A 169 4.06 -26.55 3.64
N PRO A 170 4.05 -26.65 2.29
CA PRO A 170 5.04 -27.44 1.55
C PRO A 170 6.48 -27.01 1.83
N GLU A 171 7.42 -27.94 1.87
CA GLU A 171 8.80 -27.68 2.30
C GLU A 171 9.49 -26.61 1.45
N GLU A 172 9.20 -26.60 0.15
CA GLU A 172 9.79 -25.71 -0.84
C GLU A 172 9.39 -24.24 -0.64
N VAL A 173 8.29 -23.99 0.08
CA VAL A 173 7.84 -22.64 0.45
C VAL A 173 8.06 -22.33 1.94
N ARG A 174 8.78 -23.18 2.68
CA ARG A 174 9.20 -22.92 4.08
C ARG A 174 10.46 -22.06 4.14
N GLY A 175 10.39 -20.85 3.60
CA GLY A 175 11.52 -19.93 3.55
C GLY A 175 11.14 -18.46 3.60
N VAL A 176 12.15 -17.61 3.48
CA VAL A 176 11.99 -16.17 3.22
C VAL A 176 12.38 -15.92 1.77
N PHE A 177 11.45 -15.42 0.98
CA PHE A 177 11.60 -15.28 -0.45
C PHE A 177 11.66 -13.83 -0.85
N TRP A 178 12.57 -13.49 -1.76
CA TRP A 178 12.52 -12.21 -2.43
C TRP A 178 11.56 -12.29 -3.62
N MET A 179 10.39 -11.66 -3.51
CA MET A 179 9.39 -11.61 -4.56
C MET A 179 9.61 -10.36 -5.44
N LYS A 180 9.37 -10.51 -6.74
CA LYS A 180 9.40 -9.42 -7.73
C LYS A 180 8.20 -9.54 -8.65
N ASN A 181 7.75 -8.41 -9.18
CA ASN A 181 6.64 -8.32 -10.15
C ASN A 181 5.31 -8.90 -9.63
N ASN A 182 5.10 -8.90 -8.32
CA ASN A 182 3.81 -9.12 -7.69
C ASN A 182 3.04 -7.78 -7.59
N ALA A 183 1.77 -7.84 -7.17
CA ALA A 183 0.89 -6.68 -7.04
C ALA A 183 1.43 -5.60 -6.06
N ILE A 184 2.36 -6.00 -5.21
CA ILE A 184 3.11 -5.17 -4.25
C ILE A 184 4.57 -5.29 -4.69
N GLY A 185 5.32 -4.19 -4.73
CA GLY A 185 6.65 -4.17 -5.35
C GLY A 185 7.66 -5.04 -4.60
N GLU A 186 8.91 -5.10 -5.11
CA GLU A 186 9.98 -5.97 -4.55
C GLU A 186 9.97 -6.06 -3.02
N GLU A 187 9.72 -7.25 -2.49
CA GLU A 187 9.50 -7.51 -1.07
C GLU A 187 10.04 -8.87 -0.65
N LEU A 188 10.48 -8.95 0.61
CA LEU A 188 10.69 -10.21 1.31
C LEU A 188 9.31 -10.74 1.74
N THR A 189 9.04 -12.00 1.49
CA THR A 189 7.79 -12.66 1.84
C THR A 189 8.06 -13.99 2.54
N VAL A 190 7.30 -14.28 3.58
CA VAL A 190 7.29 -15.58 4.26
C VAL A 190 5.93 -16.23 4.09
N PHE A 191 5.88 -17.55 4.00
CA PHE A 191 4.65 -18.30 3.81
C PHE A 191 4.33 -19.29 4.95
N HIS A 192 5.06 -19.22 6.06
CA HIS A 192 5.00 -20.23 7.13
C HIS A 192 3.63 -20.33 7.81
N ASN A 193 2.85 -19.25 7.86
CA ASN A 193 1.52 -19.22 8.46
C ASN A 193 0.39 -19.40 7.43
N SER A 194 0.65 -20.13 6.34
CA SER A 194 -0.30 -20.26 5.24
C SER A 194 -1.11 -21.55 5.33
N LEU A 195 -2.30 -21.57 4.71
CA LEU A 195 -3.05 -22.80 4.45
C LEU A 195 -2.73 -23.30 3.05
N TRP A 196 -2.16 -24.50 2.97
CA TRP A 196 -1.97 -25.21 1.71
C TRP A 196 -3.15 -26.14 1.46
N VAL A 197 -3.80 -25.97 0.30
CA VAL A 197 -4.88 -26.84 -0.18
C VAL A 197 -4.36 -27.62 -1.37
N GLU A 198 -3.91 -28.86 -1.11
CA GLU A 198 -3.23 -29.73 -2.07
C GLU A 198 -4.11 -30.01 -3.29
N GLU A 199 -5.39 -30.30 -3.09
CA GLU A 199 -6.34 -30.62 -4.16
C GLU A 199 -6.48 -29.48 -5.18
N GLU A 200 -6.35 -28.25 -4.70
CA GLU A 200 -6.49 -27.02 -5.49
C GLU A 200 -5.15 -26.42 -5.92
N GLN A 201 -4.04 -27.01 -5.46
CA GLN A 201 -2.69 -26.48 -5.59
C GLN A 201 -2.64 -24.99 -5.23
N THR A 202 -3.31 -24.63 -4.13
CA THR A 202 -3.55 -23.24 -3.74
C THR A 202 -3.06 -22.97 -2.33
N LEU A 203 -2.23 -21.94 -2.20
CA LEU A 203 -1.72 -21.45 -0.93
C LEU A 203 -2.46 -20.17 -0.54
N LEU A 204 -3.08 -20.18 0.64
CA LEU A 204 -3.72 -19.01 1.22
C LEU A 204 -2.80 -18.40 2.28
N VAL A 205 -2.42 -17.16 2.07
CA VAL A 205 -1.43 -16.47 2.88
C VAL A 205 -2.14 -15.35 3.64
N PRO A 206 -2.30 -15.49 4.97
CA PRO A 206 -2.93 -14.47 5.78
C PRO A 206 -1.95 -13.32 6.04
N MET A 207 -2.47 -12.11 6.25
CA MET A 207 -1.68 -11.00 6.75
C MET A 207 -1.30 -11.21 8.22
N THR A 208 -0.25 -11.97 8.48
CA THR A 208 0.24 -12.31 9.84
C THR A 208 1.50 -11.52 10.20
N PRO A 209 1.92 -11.50 11.48
CA PRO A 209 3.25 -11.03 11.84
C PRO A 209 4.32 -11.69 10.98
N TYR A 210 5.33 -10.92 10.61
CA TYR A 210 6.54 -11.31 9.89
C TYR A 210 6.32 -11.79 8.44
N ILE A 211 5.12 -11.57 7.89
CA ILE A 211 4.76 -12.04 6.55
C ILE A 211 5.52 -11.30 5.44
N TRP A 212 5.76 -10.00 5.62
CA TRP A 212 6.37 -9.15 4.61
C TRP A 212 7.45 -8.25 5.18
N GLY A 213 8.41 -7.94 4.31
CA GLY A 213 9.41 -6.93 4.57
C GLY A 213 9.92 -6.25 3.31
N TRP A 214 10.51 -5.07 3.48
CA TRP A 214 11.02 -4.26 2.39
C TRP A 214 12.47 -3.85 2.64
N PRO A 215 13.30 -3.71 1.60
CA PRO A 215 14.60 -3.07 1.74
C PRO A 215 14.42 -1.59 2.15
N ALA A 216 15.44 -1.01 2.75
CA ALA A 216 15.49 0.44 2.97
C ALA A 216 15.52 1.21 1.64
N GLY A 217 15.03 2.45 1.72
CA GLY A 217 14.83 3.32 0.57
C GLY A 217 13.55 3.00 -0.21
N THR A 218 13.40 3.67 -1.35
CA THR A 218 12.21 3.56 -2.22
C THR A 218 12.67 3.26 -3.64
N PRO A 219 12.28 2.12 -4.23
CA PRO A 219 12.56 1.83 -5.64
C PRO A 219 12.05 2.97 -6.55
N LYS A 220 12.79 3.30 -7.62
CA LYS A 220 12.41 4.38 -8.56
C LYS A 220 11.00 4.20 -9.16
N ALA A 221 10.55 2.95 -9.29
CA ALA A 221 9.23 2.59 -9.79
C ALA A 221 8.39 1.88 -8.71
N ALA A 222 8.50 2.31 -7.45
CA ALA A 222 7.75 1.72 -6.36
C ALA A 222 6.23 1.88 -6.57
N PRO A 223 5.43 0.81 -6.42
CA PRO A 223 3.98 0.92 -6.49
C PRO A 223 3.43 1.84 -5.40
N ALA A 224 2.21 2.35 -5.62
CA ALA A 224 1.54 3.31 -4.74
C ALA A 224 2.41 4.53 -4.38
N ASN A 225 3.21 5.03 -5.34
CA ASN A 225 4.15 6.15 -5.15
C ASN A 225 5.14 5.94 -4.00
N GLY A 226 5.49 4.69 -3.70
CA GLY A 226 6.42 4.39 -2.62
C GLY A 226 5.80 4.47 -1.23
N LEU A 227 4.48 4.49 -1.07
CA LEU A 227 3.81 4.59 0.24
C LEU A 227 4.24 3.50 1.24
N MET A 228 4.59 2.31 0.73
CA MET A 228 5.07 1.18 1.54
C MET A 228 6.58 1.24 1.83
N TYR A 229 7.26 2.23 1.26
CA TYR A 229 8.71 2.39 1.26
C TYR A 229 9.11 3.71 1.93
N GLY A 230 10.38 3.85 2.31
CA GLY A 230 10.88 5.13 2.85
C GLY A 230 10.54 5.41 4.31
N PHE A 231 10.03 4.41 5.06
CA PHE A 231 9.92 4.52 6.52
C PHE A 231 11.29 4.51 7.22
N THR A 232 12.34 4.05 6.54
CA THR A 232 13.72 4.09 7.00
C THR A 232 14.67 4.37 5.83
N GLU A 233 15.72 5.14 6.10
CA GLU A 233 16.83 5.40 5.17
C GLU A 233 17.93 4.32 5.26
N ALA A 234 17.90 3.44 6.26
CA ALA A 234 18.89 2.38 6.45
C ALA A 234 18.26 1.05 6.92
N GLY A 235 18.68 -0.07 6.32
CA GLY A 235 18.32 -1.42 6.75
C GLY A 235 17.20 -2.09 5.94
N ALA A 236 16.34 -2.82 6.63
CA ALA A 236 15.13 -3.44 6.09
C ALA A 236 13.98 -3.29 7.11
N LEU A 237 12.76 -3.40 6.62
CA LEU A 237 11.50 -3.24 7.33
C LEU A 237 10.77 -4.58 7.37
N ALA A 238 10.12 -4.94 8.48
CA ALA A 238 9.19 -6.07 8.53
C ALA A 238 7.88 -5.68 9.21
N ILE A 239 6.76 -6.26 8.76
CA ILE A 239 5.51 -6.24 9.51
C ILE A 239 5.69 -7.15 10.73
N ILE A 240 5.52 -6.66 11.95
CA ILE A 240 5.62 -7.44 13.19
C ILE A 240 4.26 -7.62 13.90
N ARG A 241 3.22 -6.97 13.37
CA ARG A 241 1.82 -7.24 13.71
C ARG A 241 0.98 -7.16 12.44
N GLY A 242 0.30 -8.24 12.09
CA GLY A 242 -0.57 -8.31 10.91
C GLY A 242 -1.90 -7.57 11.10
N GLY A 243 -2.58 -7.32 9.98
CA GLY A 243 -3.92 -6.76 9.94
C GLY A 243 -4.96 -7.87 9.74
N ASP A 244 -6.15 -7.71 10.31
CA ASP A 244 -7.23 -8.69 10.13
C ASP A 244 -8.01 -8.37 8.84
N GLY A 245 -8.35 -9.37 8.02
CA GLY A 245 -9.25 -9.19 6.87
C GLY A 245 -8.57 -9.02 5.52
N THR A 246 -7.31 -9.44 5.37
CA THR A 246 -6.68 -9.60 4.05
C THR A 246 -6.03 -10.97 3.93
N THR A 247 -6.32 -11.66 2.84
CA THR A 247 -5.79 -12.97 2.48
C THR A 247 -5.30 -12.91 1.04
N PHE A 248 -4.07 -13.36 0.80
CA PHE A 248 -3.55 -13.55 -0.56
C PHE A 248 -3.74 -15.00 -0.96
N SER A 249 -4.06 -15.25 -2.22
CA SER A 249 -4.13 -16.60 -2.76
C SER A 249 -3.10 -16.75 -3.87
N TYR A 250 -2.32 -17.82 -3.80
CA TYR A 250 -1.34 -18.20 -4.81
C TYR A 250 -1.75 -19.55 -5.37
N LYS A 251 -2.11 -19.59 -6.66
CA LYS A 251 -2.41 -20.84 -7.35
C LYS A 251 -1.16 -21.31 -8.09
N PHE A 252 -0.68 -22.50 -7.73
CA PHE A 252 0.48 -23.11 -8.32
C PHE A 252 0.07 -23.84 -9.60
N GLY A 253 0.80 -23.56 -10.67
CA GLY A 253 0.62 -24.18 -11.96
C GLY A 253 1.66 -25.27 -12.20
N PRO A 254 1.46 -26.10 -13.24
CA PRO A 254 2.45 -27.09 -13.63
C PRO A 254 3.78 -26.42 -13.97
N CYS A 255 4.88 -27.12 -13.65
CA CYS A 255 6.23 -26.66 -14.00
C CYS A 255 6.33 -26.32 -15.50
N PRO A 256 6.74 -25.08 -15.87
CA PRO A 256 6.91 -24.72 -17.27
C PRO A 256 8.02 -25.56 -17.94
N PRO A 257 7.89 -25.90 -19.22
CA PRO A 257 8.93 -26.63 -19.95
C PRO A 257 10.30 -25.93 -19.85
N GLY A 258 11.36 -26.70 -19.54
CA GLY A 258 12.74 -26.21 -19.50
C GLY A 258 13.13 -25.44 -18.23
N LYS A 259 12.30 -25.45 -17.18
CA LYS A 259 12.67 -24.94 -15.84
C LYS A 259 13.23 -26.05 -14.95
N LYS A 260 13.96 -25.67 -13.90
CA LYS A 260 14.53 -26.57 -12.87
C LYS A 260 13.48 -27.05 -11.85
N CYS A 261 12.25 -27.21 -12.28
CA CYS A 261 11.25 -27.99 -11.57
C CYS A 261 11.06 -29.27 -12.38
N THR A 262 10.65 -30.37 -11.76
CA THR A 262 10.44 -31.60 -12.52
C THR A 262 9.28 -31.34 -13.49
N ALA A 263 9.52 -31.47 -14.80
CA ALA A 263 8.49 -31.14 -15.78
C ALA A 263 7.23 -32.00 -15.56
N GLY A 264 6.07 -31.35 -15.42
CA GLY A 264 4.80 -32.02 -15.11
C GLY A 264 4.63 -32.44 -13.64
N SER A 265 5.57 -32.15 -12.74
CA SER A 265 5.30 -32.25 -11.31
C SER A 265 4.40 -31.10 -10.88
N ASN A 266 3.37 -31.42 -10.10
CA ASN A 266 2.66 -30.46 -9.27
C ASN A 266 3.43 -30.17 -7.97
N ASN A 267 4.54 -30.89 -7.77
CA ASN A 267 5.48 -30.61 -6.71
C ASN A 267 6.02 -29.21 -6.94
N LEU A 268 5.61 -28.31 -6.05
CA LEU A 268 6.42 -27.22 -5.57
C LEU A 268 7.91 -27.59 -5.50
#